data_AF-A0A4Q0SUR5-F1
#
_entry.id   AF-A0A4Q0SUR5-F1
#
_cell.length_a   1.000
_cell.length_b   1.000
_cell.length_c   1.000
_cell.angle_alpha   90.00
_cell.angle_beta   90.00
_cell.angle_gamma   90.00
#
_symmetry.space_group_name_H-M   'P 1'
#
loop_
_entity.id
_entity.type
_entity.pdbx_description
1 polymer ?
#
loop_
_entity_poly.entity_id
_entity_poly.type
_entity_poly.pdbx_seq_one_letter_code
_entity_poly.pdbx_strand_id
1 'polypeptide(L)'
;MQIGTSLLVDREILSLFLERIRDTDDVVGLLRELKREKAPELRRKALSLVRRDAEPASLASLPSSISLSRGKLEVRFRTVEHLAESLYALARVLESEGDAFVLAFDPEARINDEECDGEIPKMFSELEALEAYRAGGRRHA
;
A
#
# COMPACT_ATOMS: atom_id res chain seq x y z
N MET A 1 20.01 6.20 18.54
CA MET A 1 19.44 4.93 18.02
C MET A 1 18.12 5.29 17.35
N GLN A 2 17.76 4.78 16.18
CA GLN A 2 16.53 5.20 15.48
C GLN A 2 15.57 4.03 15.43
N ILE A 3 14.34 4.22 15.91
CA ILE A 3 13.26 3.23 15.85
C ILE A 3 12.20 3.81 14.92
N GLY A 4 12.12 3.29 13.70
CA GLY A 4 11.21 3.81 12.67
C GLY A 4 11.47 5.29 12.34
N THR A 5 10.44 6.12 12.43
CA THR A 5 10.52 7.58 12.21
C THR A 5 11.01 8.36 13.44
N SER A 6 11.15 7.69 14.58
CA SER A 6 11.54 8.31 15.84
C SER A 6 13.02 8.11 16.13
N LEU A 7 13.70 9.19 16.52
CA LEU A 7 15.07 9.11 17.03
C LEU A 7 14.97 8.85 18.55
N LEU A 8 15.52 7.74 19.03
CA LEU A 8 15.85 7.60 20.45
C LEU A 8 17.02 8.53 20.74
N VAL A 9 16.71 9.56 21.52
CA VAL A 9 17.64 10.54 22.06
C VAL A 9 17.72 10.33 23.55
N ASP A 10 18.90 10.54 24.10
CA ASP A 10 19.04 10.60 25.56
C ASP A 10 18.13 11.71 26.12
N ARG A 11 17.42 11.41 27.22
CA ARG A 11 16.46 12.32 27.84
C ARG A 11 17.13 13.61 28.30
N GLU A 12 18.35 13.53 28.82
CA GLU A 12 19.08 14.71 29.31
C GLU A 12 19.48 15.62 28.14
N ILE A 13 19.92 15.02 27.04
CA ILE A 13 20.28 15.74 25.81
C ILE A 13 19.07 16.44 25.20
N LEU A 14 17.93 15.75 25.14
CA LEU A 14 16.70 16.34 24.61
C LEU A 14 16.19 17.48 25.50
N SER A 15 16.28 17.34 26.82
CA SER A 15 15.84 18.37 27.77
C SER A 15 16.66 19.65 27.64
N LEU A 16 18.00 19.53 27.61
CA LEU A 16 18.90 20.66 27.42
C LEU A 16 18.70 21.35 26.06
N PHE A 17 18.40 20.57 25.01
CA PHE A 17 18.10 21.13 23.70
C PHE A 17 16.80 21.93 23.68
N LEU A 18 15.74 21.44 24.33
CA LEU A 18 14.45 22.13 24.42
C LEU A 18 14.53 23.40 25.28
N GLU A 19 15.31 23.39 26.36
CA GLU A 19 15.60 24.60 27.14
C GLU A 19 16.31 25.65 26.30
N ARG A 20 17.31 25.24 25.51
CA ARG A 20 18.04 26.15 24.63
C ARG A 20 17.17 26.75 23.52
N ILE A 21 16.20 26.00 22.98
CA ILE A 21 15.22 26.55 22.02
C ILE A 21 14.30 27.55 22.71
N ARG A 22 13.83 27.26 23.92
CA ARG A 22 12.92 28.14 24.66
C ARG A 22 13.54 29.50 24.95
N ASP A 23 14.83 29.52 25.28
CA ASP A 23 15.53 30.72 25.73
C ASP A 23 16.17 31.52 24.58
N THR A 24 15.97 31.10 23.31
CA THR A 24 16.56 31.76 22.12
C THR A 24 15.49 32.43 21.25
N ASP A 25 15.69 33.70 20.92
CA ASP A 25 14.78 34.46 20.04
C ASP A 25 14.90 34.10 18.54
N ASP A 26 16.07 33.64 18.09
CA ASP A 26 16.30 33.14 16.71
C ASP A 26 16.52 31.62 16.67
N VAL A 27 15.41 30.89 16.65
CA VAL A 27 15.39 29.42 16.54
C VAL A 27 15.98 28.93 15.21
N VAL A 28 15.85 29.71 14.13
CA VAL A 28 16.29 29.30 12.79
C VAL A 28 17.81 29.38 12.69
N GLY A 29 18.42 30.42 13.26
CA GLY A 29 19.87 30.56 13.38
C GLY A 29 20.48 29.41 14.18
N LEU A 30 19.92 29.13 15.36
CA LEU A 30 20.36 28.05 16.24
C LEU A 30 20.36 26.68 15.55
N LEU A 31 19.31 26.35 14.79
CA LEU A 31 19.22 25.08 14.04
C LEU A 31 20.24 24.99 12.90
N ARG A 32 20.63 26.11 12.28
CA ARG A 32 21.68 26.12 11.25
C ARG A 32 23.06 25.89 11.85
N GLU A 33 23.34 26.48 13.00
CA GLU A 33 24.61 26.29 13.71
C GLU A 33 24.79 24.83 14.16
N LEU A 34 23.74 24.24 14.76
CA LEU A 34 23.75 22.83 15.17
C LEU A 34 23.91 21.85 13.98
N LYS A 35 23.41 22.22 12.80
CA LYS A 35 23.64 21.44 11.56
C LYS A 35 25.08 21.57 11.05
N ARG A 36 25.77 22.69 11.30
CA ARG A 36 27.16 22.92 10.89
C ARG A 36 28.17 22.23 11.80
N GLU A 37 27.89 22.11 13.09
CA GLU A 37 28.77 21.41 14.04
C GLU A 37 28.83 19.89 13.81
N LYS A 38 27.83 19.30 13.15
CA LYS A 38 27.74 17.86 12.88
C LYS A 38 28.30 17.47 11.51
N ALA A 39 29.62 17.62 11.34
CA ALA A 39 30.34 16.88 10.30
C ALA A 39 31.59 16.23 10.88
N PRO A 40 31.62 14.89 10.89
CA PRO A 40 32.54 14.22 9.99
C PRO A 40 31.78 13.35 8.98
N GLU A 41 32.26 13.37 7.75
CA GLU A 41 31.81 12.53 6.64
C GLU A 41 32.00 11.04 6.97
N LEU A 42 31.01 10.43 7.61
CA LEU A 42 30.85 8.98 7.52
C LEU A 42 30.43 8.70 6.08
N ARG A 43 31.39 8.23 5.26
CA ARG A 43 31.13 7.59 3.97
C ARG A 43 30.04 6.55 4.18
N ARG A 44 28.78 6.96 3.96
CA ARG A 44 27.64 6.07 3.95
C ARG A 44 27.89 5.18 2.74
N LYS A 45 28.40 3.97 2.98
CA LYS A 45 28.23 2.87 2.01
C LYS A 45 26.80 3.00 1.54
N ALA A 46 26.58 3.03 0.23
CA ALA A 46 25.26 2.90 -0.34
C ALA A 46 24.69 1.59 0.23
N LEU A 47 23.96 1.70 1.34
CA LEU A 47 23.15 0.63 1.87
C LEU A 47 22.15 0.44 0.75
N SER A 48 22.21 -0.76 0.16
CA SER A 48 21.37 -1.17 -0.96
C SER A 48 20.01 -0.54 -0.78
N LEU A 49 19.51 0.12 -1.83
CA LEU A 49 18.07 0.26 -2.02
C LEU A 49 17.50 -1.13 -1.74
N VAL A 50 16.93 -1.31 -0.54
CA VAL A 50 16.08 -2.46 -0.28
C VAL A 50 14.87 -2.14 -1.12
N ARG A 51 14.92 -2.56 -2.39
CA ARG A 51 13.73 -3.05 -3.04
C ARG A 51 13.09 -3.94 -1.99
N ARG A 52 11.93 -3.51 -1.49
CA ARG A 52 11.06 -4.43 -0.78
C ARG A 52 10.73 -5.49 -1.82
N ASP A 53 11.55 -6.51 -1.94
CA ASP A 53 11.21 -7.81 -2.51
C ASP A 53 10.24 -8.51 -1.55
N ALA A 54 9.29 -7.75 -1.01
CA ALA A 54 8.18 -8.33 -0.31
C ALA A 54 7.15 -8.54 -1.40
N GLU A 55 6.89 -9.82 -1.68
CA GLU A 55 5.83 -10.23 -2.60
C GLU A 55 4.59 -9.37 -2.36
N PRO A 56 3.91 -8.93 -3.44
CA PRO A 56 2.68 -8.16 -3.30
C PRO A 56 1.75 -8.94 -2.38
N ALA A 57 1.37 -8.31 -1.26
CA ALA A 57 0.45 -8.93 -0.32
C ALA A 57 -0.88 -9.08 -1.05
N SER A 58 -1.33 -10.30 -1.23
CA SER A 58 -2.62 -10.57 -1.88
C SER A 58 -3.69 -10.81 -0.83
N LEU A 59 -4.95 -10.61 -1.18
CA LEU A 59 -6.10 -11.05 -0.39
C LEU A 59 -5.97 -12.52 0.05
N ALA A 60 -5.40 -13.38 -0.79
CA ALA A 60 -5.15 -14.79 -0.47
C ALA A 60 -4.06 -15.01 0.60
N SER A 61 -3.21 -14.00 0.84
CA SER A 61 -2.11 -14.03 1.81
C SER A 61 -2.47 -13.46 3.19
N LEU A 62 -3.73 -13.08 3.40
CA LEU A 62 -4.18 -12.56 4.69
C LEU A 62 -4.02 -13.62 5.80
N PRO A 63 -3.55 -13.23 7.00
CA PRO A 63 -3.45 -14.13 8.12
C PRO A 63 -4.83 -14.70 8.49
N SER A 64 -4.85 -15.96 8.93
CA SER A 64 -6.08 -16.65 9.37
C SER A 64 -6.75 -16.03 10.61
N SER A 65 -6.08 -15.08 11.26
CA SER A 65 -6.65 -14.25 12.33
C SER A 65 -7.69 -13.25 11.82
N ILE A 66 -7.69 -12.95 10.51
CA ILE A 66 -8.57 -11.96 9.89
C ILE A 66 -9.70 -12.66 9.15
N SER A 67 -10.93 -12.25 9.44
CA SER A 67 -12.11 -12.65 8.69
C SER A 67 -12.77 -11.40 8.12
N LEU A 68 -12.96 -11.41 6.81
CA LEU A 68 -13.58 -10.33 6.06
C LEU A 68 -14.92 -10.80 5.50
N SER A 69 -15.92 -9.94 5.63
CA SER A 69 -17.21 -10.05 4.97
C SER A 69 -17.65 -8.64 4.58
N ARG A 70 -18.66 -8.51 3.71
CA ARG A 70 -19.10 -7.20 3.26
C ARG A 70 -19.49 -6.31 4.45
N GLY A 71 -18.86 -5.14 4.54
CA GLY A 71 -19.08 -4.18 5.62
C GLY A 71 -18.63 -4.63 7.01
N LYS A 72 -17.91 -5.75 7.14
CA LYS A 72 -17.48 -6.29 8.44
C LYS A 72 -16.07 -6.88 8.38
N LEU A 73 -15.23 -6.38 9.29
CA LEU A 73 -13.90 -6.89 9.60
C LEU A 73 -13.91 -7.49 11.01
N GLU A 74 -13.47 -8.73 11.15
CA GLU A 74 -13.24 -9.40 12.44
C GLU A 74 -11.77 -9.83 12.54
N VAL A 75 -11.10 -9.46 13.65
CA VAL A 75 -9.71 -9.83 13.91
C VAL A 75 -9.62 -10.55 15.24
N ARG A 76 -9.12 -11.79 15.23
CA ARG A 76 -8.91 -12.61 16.43
C ARG A 76 -7.45 -12.55 16.84
N PHE A 77 -7.19 -12.08 18.05
CA PHE A 77 -5.82 -11.94 18.56
C PHE A 77 -5.67 -12.38 20.01
N ARG A 78 -4.44 -12.73 20.38
CA ARG A 78 -4.07 -13.13 21.75
C ARG A 78 -3.23 -12.07 22.46
N THR A 79 -2.45 -11.29 21.70
CA THR A 79 -1.63 -10.19 22.21
C THR A 79 -1.76 -8.96 21.32
N VAL A 80 -1.35 -7.80 21.83
CA VAL A 80 -1.42 -6.53 21.10
C VAL A 80 -0.48 -6.54 19.90
N GLU A 81 0.67 -7.20 20.00
CA GLU A 81 1.63 -7.37 18.92
C GLU A 81 1.00 -8.15 17.75
N HIS A 82 0.28 -9.24 18.04
CA HIS A 82 -0.41 -10.02 17.03
C HIS A 82 -1.54 -9.23 16.34
N LEU A 83 -2.22 -8.35 17.08
CA LEU A 83 -3.19 -7.43 16.48
C LEU A 83 -2.50 -6.45 15.53
N ALA A 84 -1.37 -5.86 15.96
CA ALA A 84 -0.61 -4.92 15.13
C ALA A 84 -0.09 -5.58 13.85
N GLU A 85 0.41 -6.82 13.94
CA GLU A 85 0.82 -7.62 12.79
C GLU A 85 -0.34 -7.89 11.83
N SER A 86 -1.51 -8.26 12.37
CA SER A 86 -2.71 -8.52 11.57
C SER A 86 -3.17 -7.25 10.83
N LEU A 87 -3.22 -6.11 11.52
CA LEU A 87 -3.60 -4.82 10.91
C LEU A 87 -2.56 -4.34 9.89
N TYR A 88 -1.28 -4.59 10.14
CA TYR A 88 -0.22 -4.28 9.20
C TYR A 88 -0.33 -5.11 7.91
N ALA A 89 -0.60 -6.41 8.03
CA ALA A 89 -0.85 -7.28 6.89
C ALA A 89 -2.06 -6.80 6.07
N LEU A 90 -3.16 -6.42 6.75
CA LEU A 90 -4.33 -5.85 6.08
C LEU A 90 -3.98 -4.54 5.34
N ALA A 91 -3.24 -3.63 5.97
CA ALA A 91 -2.82 -2.38 5.34
C ALA A 91 -1.99 -2.62 4.07
N ARG A 92 -1.12 -3.63 4.08
CA ARG A 92 -0.34 -4.01 2.90
C ARG A 92 -1.18 -4.54 1.76
N VAL A 93 -2.25 -5.27 2.05
CA VAL A 93 -3.19 -5.76 1.03
C VAL A 93 -4.03 -4.60 0.47
N LEU A 94 -4.45 -3.65 1.30
CA LEU A 94 -5.15 -2.45 0.83
C LEU A 94 -4.27 -1.57 -0.07
N GLU A 95 -2.96 -1.56 0.16
CA GLU A 95 -1.99 -0.83 -0.68
C GLU A 95 -1.79 -1.48 -2.05
N SER A 96 -1.81 -2.82 -2.14
CA SER A 96 -1.57 -3.58 -3.37
C SER A 96 -2.84 -3.88 -4.17
N GLU A 97 -3.93 -4.23 -3.50
CA GLU A 97 -5.17 -4.76 -4.09
C GLU A 97 -6.40 -3.96 -3.62
N GLY A 98 -6.25 -2.65 -3.39
CA GLY A 98 -7.32 -1.78 -2.89
C GLY A 98 -8.62 -1.84 -3.71
N ASP A 99 -8.54 -1.78 -5.03
CA ASP A 99 -9.73 -1.82 -5.89
C ASP A 99 -10.45 -3.17 -5.82
N ALA A 100 -9.69 -4.27 -5.82
CA ALA A 100 -10.23 -5.61 -5.64
C ALA A 100 -10.84 -5.81 -4.25
N PHE A 101 -10.23 -5.21 -3.22
CA PHE A 101 -10.75 -5.21 -1.85
C PHE A 101 -12.09 -4.48 -1.77
N VAL A 102 -12.22 -3.31 -2.40
CA VAL A 102 -13.48 -2.55 -2.46
C VAL A 102 -14.56 -3.38 -3.15
N LEU A 103 -14.29 -3.94 -4.33
CA LEU A 103 -15.25 -4.78 -5.06
C LEU A 103 -15.72 -6.00 -4.24
N ALA A 104 -14.82 -6.61 -3.48
CA ALA A 104 -15.13 -7.80 -2.71
C ALA A 104 -15.88 -7.50 -1.40
N PHE A 105 -15.49 -6.46 -0.66
CA PHE A 105 -15.87 -6.27 0.73
C PHE A 105 -16.59 -4.94 1.05
N ASP A 106 -16.62 -3.97 0.15
CA ASP A 106 -17.40 -2.76 0.34
C ASP A 106 -18.90 -3.07 0.11
N PRO A 107 -19.79 -2.80 1.08
CA PRO A 107 -21.22 -3.03 0.92
C PRO A 107 -21.85 -2.14 -0.18
N GLU A 108 -21.27 -0.97 -0.44
CA GLU A 108 -21.76 0.00 -1.43
C GLU A 108 -21.05 -0.13 -2.79
N ALA A 109 -20.09 -1.07 -2.93
CA ALA A 109 -19.49 -1.35 -4.22
C ALA A 109 -20.56 -1.84 -5.18
N ARG A 110 -20.98 -0.95 -6.08
CA ARG A 110 -21.74 -1.30 -7.27
C ARG A 110 -20.83 -2.15 -8.13
N ILE A 111 -21.11 -3.45 -8.20
CA ILE A 111 -20.60 -4.26 -9.29
C ILE A 111 -21.29 -3.69 -10.53
N ASN A 112 -20.60 -2.83 -11.28
CA ASN A 112 -21.10 -2.40 -12.58
C ASN A 112 -21.02 -3.62 -13.51
N ASP A 113 -22.06 -4.45 -13.49
CA ASP A 113 -22.22 -5.58 -14.42
C ASP A 113 -22.38 -5.08 -15.89
N GLU A 114 -22.48 -3.77 -16.12
CA GLU A 114 -22.75 -3.15 -17.42
C GLU A 114 -21.58 -3.23 -18.43
N GLU A 115 -20.34 -3.51 -18.03
CA GLU A 115 -19.22 -3.60 -18.99
C GLU A 115 -19.05 -5.00 -19.63
N CYS A 116 -19.52 -6.08 -19.00
CA CYS A 116 -19.38 -7.42 -19.58
C CYS A 116 -20.50 -7.80 -20.56
N ASP A 117 -21.70 -7.26 -20.39
CA ASP A 117 -22.86 -7.68 -21.20
C ASP A 117 -22.89 -7.05 -22.60
N GLY A 118 -22.06 -6.02 -22.86
CA GLY A 118 -21.99 -5.35 -24.16
C GLY A 118 -20.94 -5.92 -25.12
N GLU A 119 -19.86 -6.49 -24.59
CA GLU A 119 -18.74 -7.01 -25.40
C GLU A 119 -18.99 -8.45 -25.87
N ILE A 120 -19.56 -9.29 -25.01
CA ILE A 120 -19.81 -10.70 -25.32
C ILE A 120 -20.79 -10.86 -26.51
N PRO A 121 -21.96 -10.19 -26.55
CA PRO A 121 -22.87 -10.29 -27.69
C PRO A 121 -22.27 -9.71 -28.98
N LYS A 122 -21.43 -8.66 -28.88
CA LYS A 122 -20.73 -8.08 -30.04
C LYS A 122 -19.73 -9.07 -30.64
N MET A 123 -18.94 -9.74 -29.82
CA MET A 123 -18.00 -10.77 -30.27
C MET A 123 -18.73 -11.95 -30.95
N PHE A 124 -19.88 -12.38 -30.43
CA PHE A 124 -20.71 -13.39 -31.07
C PHE A 124 -21.29 -12.90 -32.41
N SER A 125 -21.74 -11.64 -32.51
CA SER A 125 -22.24 -11.08 -33.76
C SER A 125 -21.15 -10.92 -34.83
N GLU A 126 -19.92 -10.59 -34.43
CA GLU A 126 -18.77 -10.50 -35.33
C GLU A 126 -18.32 -11.88 -35.84
N LEU A 127 -18.36 -12.90 -34.99
CA LEU A 127 -18.10 -14.29 -35.36
C LEU A 127 -19.14 -14.82 -36.35
N GLU A 128 -20.42 -14.56 -36.12
CA GLU A 128 -21.50 -14.97 -37.02
C GLU A 128 -21.39 -14.29 -38.40
N ALA A 129 -21.03 -13.00 -38.42
CA ALA A 129 -20.75 -12.28 -39.67
C ALA A 129 -19.55 -12.86 -40.44
N LEU A 130 -18.48 -13.26 -39.74
CA LEU A 130 -17.31 -13.92 -40.33
C LEU A 130 -17.64 -15.31 -40.89
N GLU A 131 -18.48 -16.09 -40.19
CA GLU A 131 -18.93 -17.40 -40.68
C GLU A 131 -19.85 -17.29 -41.89
N ALA A 132 -20.77 -16.30 -41.92
CA ALA A 132 -21.62 -16.03 -43.06
C ALA A 132 -20.80 -15.64 -44.31
N TYR A 133 -19.75 -14.83 -44.14
CA TYR A 133 -18.84 -14.47 -45.23
C TYR A 133 -18.08 -15.70 -45.76
N ARG A 134 -17.64 -16.58 -44.85
CA ARG A 134 -16.93 -17.84 -45.19
C ARG A 134 -17.84 -18.87 -45.86
N ALA A 135 -19.13 -18.90 -45.51
CA ALA A 135 -20.14 -19.76 -46.12
C ALA A 135 -20.59 -19.24 -47.50
N GLY A 136 -20.69 -17.91 -47.67
CA GLY A 136 -20.99 -17.27 -48.95
C GLY A 136 -19.88 -17.40 -49.99
N GLY A 137 -18.62 -17.41 -49.56
CA GLY A 137 -17.45 -17.58 -50.44
C GLY A 137 -17.26 -18.98 -51.05
N ARG A 138 -18.07 -19.98 -50.65
CA ARG A 138 -18.02 -21.35 -51.21
C ARG A 138 -19.03 -21.64 -52.31
N ARG A 139 -19.86 -20.65 -52.71
CA ARG A 139 -20.86 -20.82 -53.79
C ARG A 139 -20.43 -20.25 -55.15
N HIS A 140 -19.23 -19.66 -55.23
CA HIS A 140 -18.62 -19.26 -56.50
C HIS A 140 -17.15 -19.70 -56.54
N ALA A 141 -16.94 -21.00 -56.74
CA ALA A 141 -15.74 -21.57 -57.31
C ALA A 141 -16.15 -22.74 -58.21
#